data_AF-A0A6Y3K662-F1
#
_entry.id   AF-A0A6Y3K662-F1
#
_cell.length_a   1.000
_cell.length_b   1.000
_cell.length_c   1.000
_cell.angle_alpha   90.00
_cell.angle_beta   90.00
_cell.angle_gamma   90.00
#
_symmetry.space_group_name_H-M   'P 1'
#
loop_
_entity.id
_entity.type
_entity.pdbx_description
1 polymer ?
#
loop_
_entity_poly.entity_id
_entity_poly.type
_entity_poly.pdbx_seq_one_letter_code
_entity_poly.pdbx_strand_id
1 'polypeptide(L)'
;YLSFSSQSGLGRIIANTASINRITHNINVAFVADLAATLLAMVRSGDGVAWIPQSLARQDIEAKTIVTAAEKESNLWVPIVIRLYRPAKRMPPDAEELWEIFVEEQI
;
A
#
# COMPACT_ATOMS: atom_id res chain seq x y z
N TYR A 1 -13.18 -7.01 -7.61
CA TYR A 1 -11.91 -6.32 -7.32
C TYR A 1 -10.94 -7.30 -6.68
N LEU A 2 -9.64 -7.00 -6.74
CA LEU A 2 -8.59 -7.81 -6.14
C LEU A 2 -8.33 -7.24 -4.73
N SER A 3 -8.54 -8.04 -3.70
CA SER A 3 -8.54 -7.60 -2.32
C SER A 3 -7.28 -8.04 -1.57
N PHE A 4 -6.90 -7.27 -0.57
CA PHE A 4 -6.00 -7.78 0.45
C PHE A 4 -6.75 -8.74 1.39
N SER A 5 -6.01 -9.68 1.99
CA SER A 5 -6.52 -10.50 3.08
C SER A 5 -6.66 -9.69 4.39
N SER A 6 -7.37 -10.23 5.37
CA SER A 6 -7.47 -9.66 6.72
C SER A 6 -6.16 -9.70 7.53
N GLN A 7 -5.21 -10.55 7.14
CA GLN A 7 -3.89 -10.66 7.76
C GLN A 7 -2.93 -9.56 7.28
N SER A 8 -3.16 -9.01 6.08
CA SER A 8 -2.40 -7.90 5.54
C SER A 8 -2.62 -6.61 6.33
N GLY A 9 -1.54 -5.91 6.67
CA GLY A 9 -1.62 -4.57 7.25
C GLY A 9 -2.35 -3.58 6.34
N LEU A 10 -2.09 -3.65 5.02
CA LEU A 10 -2.80 -2.86 4.02
C LEU A 10 -4.28 -3.26 3.95
N GLY A 11 -4.59 -4.55 4.03
CA GLY A 11 -5.97 -5.03 4.08
C GLY A 11 -6.75 -4.45 5.25
N ARG A 12 -6.14 -4.35 6.44
CA ARG A 12 -6.76 -3.69 7.59
C ARG A 12 -6.96 -2.19 7.38
N ILE A 13 -6.02 -1.49 6.74
CA ILE A 13 -6.18 -0.06 6.41
C ILE A 13 -7.38 0.13 5.47
N ILE A 14 -7.43 -0.67 4.40
CA ILE A 14 -8.49 -0.59 3.38
C ILE A 14 -9.86 -0.93 4.01
N ALA A 15 -9.95 -2.01 4.78
CA ALA A 15 -11.18 -2.44 5.45
C ALA A 15 -11.66 -1.47 6.55
N ASN A 16 -10.82 -0.54 7.01
CA ASN A 16 -11.20 0.52 7.95
C ASN A 16 -11.35 1.90 7.26
N THR A 17 -11.28 1.95 5.94
CA THR A 17 -11.49 3.17 5.17
C THR A 17 -12.94 3.25 4.70
N ALA A 18 -13.75 4.14 5.30
CA ALA A 18 -15.19 4.18 5.09
C ALA A 18 -15.62 4.39 3.62
N SER A 19 -14.91 5.25 2.89
CA SER A 19 -15.15 5.51 1.46
C SER A 19 -14.95 4.27 0.60
N ILE A 20 -13.89 3.51 0.89
CA ILE A 20 -13.57 2.26 0.20
C ILE A 20 -14.60 1.19 0.53
N ASN A 21 -14.90 0.99 1.82
CA ASN A 21 -15.93 0.03 2.24
C ASN A 21 -17.28 0.29 1.56
N ARG A 22 -17.66 1.56 1.42
CA ARG A 22 -18.91 1.93 0.76
C ARG A 22 -18.94 1.51 -0.70
N ILE A 23 -17.84 1.68 -1.44
CA ILE A 23 -17.79 1.29 -2.86
C ILE A 23 -17.62 -0.21 -3.02
N THR A 24 -16.84 -0.88 -2.17
CA THR A 24 -16.61 -2.33 -2.25
C THR A 24 -17.79 -3.16 -1.77
N HIS A 25 -18.74 -2.58 -1.02
CA HIS A 25 -19.92 -3.29 -0.53
C HIS A 25 -20.72 -3.98 -1.66
N ASN A 26 -20.72 -3.40 -2.86
CA ASN A 26 -21.45 -3.90 -4.02
C ASN A 26 -20.52 -4.49 -5.10
N ILE A 27 -19.26 -4.80 -4.77
CA ILE A 27 -18.29 -5.32 -5.73
C ILE A 27 -17.83 -6.71 -5.30
N ASN A 28 -17.94 -7.70 -6.20
CA ASN A 28 -17.44 -9.05 -5.97
C ASN A 28 -15.91 -9.06 -5.78
N VAL A 29 -15.44 -9.80 -4.77
CA VAL A 29 -14.01 -10.08 -4.60
C VAL A 29 -13.63 -11.18 -5.59
N ALA A 30 -12.72 -10.88 -6.51
CA ALA A 30 -12.26 -11.84 -7.53
C ALA A 30 -11.06 -12.66 -7.05
N PHE A 31 -10.22 -12.06 -6.19
CA PHE A 31 -9.03 -12.69 -5.63
C PHE A 31 -8.62 -12.03 -4.32
N VAL A 32 -7.89 -12.76 -3.48
CA VAL A 32 -7.37 -12.28 -2.19
C VAL A 32 -5.88 -12.60 -2.07
N ALA A 33 -5.07 -11.61 -1.69
CA ALA A 33 -3.63 -11.81 -1.41
C ALA A 33 -3.15 -11.01 -0.20
N ASP A 34 -2.03 -11.41 0.40
CA ASP A 34 -1.38 -10.62 1.44
C ASP A 34 -0.45 -9.53 0.88
N LEU A 35 0.21 -9.86 -0.22
CA LEU A 35 1.29 -9.07 -0.82
C LEU A 35 0.76 -8.13 -1.89
N ALA A 36 1.14 -6.85 -1.80
CA ALA A 36 0.77 -5.84 -2.79
C ALA A 36 1.34 -6.14 -4.18
N ALA A 37 2.52 -6.76 -4.25
CA ALA A 37 3.16 -7.15 -5.50
C ALA A 37 2.34 -8.22 -6.26
N THR A 38 1.70 -9.15 -5.55
CA THR A 38 0.81 -10.15 -6.16
C THR A 38 -0.40 -9.48 -6.78
N LEU A 39 -1.04 -8.56 -6.05
CA LEU A 39 -2.18 -7.80 -6.59
C LEU A 39 -1.76 -6.95 -7.80
N LEU A 40 -0.57 -6.32 -7.77
CA LEU A 40 -0.06 -5.52 -8.88
C LEU A 40 0.16 -6.36 -10.14
N ALA A 41 0.71 -7.57 -10.02
CA ALA A 41 0.86 -8.49 -11.14
C ALA A 41 -0.49 -8.82 -11.79
N MET A 42 -1.52 -9.07 -10.99
CA MET A 42 -2.87 -9.35 -11.48
C MET A 42 -3.55 -8.12 -12.11
N VAL A 43 -3.32 -6.92 -11.56
CA VAL A 43 -3.78 -5.67 -12.19
C VAL A 43 -3.14 -5.51 -13.58
N ARG A 44 -1.84 -5.77 -13.71
CA ARG A 44 -1.13 -5.73 -15.01
C ARG A 44 -1.69 -6.75 -16.00
N SER A 45 -2.12 -7.90 -15.52
CA SER A 45 -2.76 -8.95 -16.33
C SER A 45 -4.22 -8.64 -16.70
N GLY A 46 -4.81 -7.59 -16.14
CA GLY A 46 -6.20 -7.21 -16.41
C GLY A 46 -7.24 -7.97 -15.58
N ASP A 47 -6.82 -8.68 -14.53
CA ASP A 47 -7.71 -9.51 -13.71
C ASP A 47 -8.65 -8.70 -12.80
N GLY A 48 -8.41 -7.40 -12.67
CA GLY A 48 -9.31 -6.49 -11.98
C GLY A 48 -8.63 -5.22 -11.47
N VAL A 49 -9.34 -4.51 -10.60
CA VAL A 49 -8.88 -3.29 -9.93
C VAL A 49 -8.48 -3.60 -8.49
N ALA A 50 -7.44 -2.93 -7.98
CA ALA A 50 -6.95 -3.06 -6.62
C ALA A 50 -6.51 -1.70 -6.06
N TRP A 51 -6.60 -1.52 -4.74
CA TRP A 51 -5.86 -0.46 -4.05
C TRP A 51 -4.43 -0.93 -3.82
N ILE A 52 -3.44 -0.20 -4.31
CA ILE A 52 -2.01 -0.57 -4.23
C ILE A 52 -1.19 0.66 -3.79
N PRO A 53 -0.15 0.50 -2.94
CA PRO A 53 0.74 1.59 -2.61
C PRO A 53 1.32 2.26 -3.87
N GLN A 54 1.23 3.59 -3.93
CA GLN A 54 1.68 4.35 -5.09
C GLN A 54 3.17 4.12 -5.40
N SER A 55 4.01 3.98 -4.38
CA SER A 55 5.44 3.71 -4.57
C SER A 55 5.72 2.43 -5.34
N LEU A 56 4.87 1.41 -5.19
CA LEU A 56 4.98 0.13 -5.88
C LEU A 56 4.44 0.19 -7.31
N ALA A 57 3.35 0.92 -7.52
CA ALA A 57 2.69 1.05 -8.82
C ALA A 57 3.28 2.15 -9.73
N ARG A 58 4.22 2.96 -9.21
CA ARG A 58 4.71 4.18 -9.88
C ARG A 58 5.23 3.92 -11.29
N GLN A 59 6.10 2.93 -11.44
CA GLN A 59 6.72 2.61 -12.73
C GLN A 59 5.66 2.19 -13.77
N ASP A 60 4.65 1.43 -13.36
CA ASP A 60 3.59 0.98 -14.27
C ASP A 60 2.68 2.13 -14.72
N ILE A 61 2.38 3.06 -13.81
CA ILE A 61 1.60 4.26 -14.13
C ILE A 61 2.38 5.15 -15.11
N GLU A 62 3.69 5.36 -14.86
CA GLU A 62 4.57 6.14 -15.74
C GLU A 62 4.70 5.50 -17.13
N ALA A 63 4.84 4.16 -17.17
CA ALA A 63 4.88 3.39 -18.40
C ALA A 63 3.51 3.21 -19.08
N LYS A 64 2.42 3.67 -18.44
CA LYS A 64 1.02 3.51 -18.89
C LYS A 64 0.61 2.05 -19.10
N THR A 65 1.25 1.11 -18.41
CA THR A 65 0.86 -0.31 -18.41
C THR A 65 -0.35 -0.56 -17.53
N ILE A 66 -0.60 0.32 -16.56
CA ILE A 66 -1.83 0.40 -15.76
C ILE A 66 -2.26 1.87 -15.64
N VAL A 67 -3.50 2.10 -15.21
CA VAL A 67 -4.03 3.45 -14.96
C VAL A 67 -4.68 3.53 -13.58
N THR A 68 -4.75 4.74 -13.02
CA THR A 68 -5.49 5.00 -11.78
C THR A 68 -7.00 4.93 -12.05
N ALA A 69 -7.73 4.16 -11.25
CA ALA A 69 -9.19 4.01 -11.40
C ALA A 69 -10.02 5.11 -10.71
N ALA A 70 -9.39 5.98 -9.90
CA ALA A 70 -10.06 7.06 -9.17
C ALA A 70 -9.24 8.36 -9.24
N GLU A 71 -9.93 9.48 -9.34
CA GLU A 71 -9.34 10.82 -9.29
C GLU A 71 -8.62 11.06 -7.95
N LYS A 72 -7.53 11.84 -7.96
CA LYS A 72 -6.69 12.09 -6.77
C LYS A 72 -7.43 12.82 -5.66
N GLU A 73 -8.39 13.66 -6.05
CA GLU A 73 -9.24 14.47 -5.18
C GLU A 73 -10.36 13.64 -4.53
N SER A 74 -10.57 12.41 -5.00
CA SER A 74 -11.55 11.51 -4.40
C SER A 74 -11.10 11.00 -3.04
N ASN A 75 -12.06 10.61 -2.20
CA ASN A 75 -11.79 9.96 -0.92
C ASN A 75 -11.35 8.49 -1.06
N LEU A 76 -10.98 8.03 -2.27
CA LEU A 76 -10.51 6.67 -2.53
C LEU A 76 -8.98 6.56 -2.48
N TRP A 77 -8.28 7.68 -2.32
CA TRP A 77 -6.84 7.74 -2.07
C TRP A 77 -6.59 7.75 -0.56
N VAL A 78 -5.88 6.73 -0.05
CA VAL A 78 -5.58 6.59 1.37
C VAL A 78 -4.13 6.98 1.63
N PRO A 79 -3.85 8.07 2.37
CA PRO A 79 -2.49 8.42 2.72
C PRO A 79 -1.93 7.40 3.70
N ILE A 80 -0.75 6.88 3.38
CA ILE A 80 -0.01 5.94 4.25
C ILE A 80 1.43 6.43 4.41
N VAL A 81 2.03 6.12 5.54
CA VAL A 81 3.43 6.41 5.84
C VAL A 81 4.13 5.17 6.34
N ILE A 82 5.38 4.97 5.94
CA ILE A 82 6.26 3.96 6.50
C ILE A 82 7.01 4.60 7.66
N ARG A 83 7.00 3.95 8.82
CA ARG A 83 7.67 4.43 10.03
C ARG A 83 8.66 3.40 10.51
N LEU A 84 9.85 3.87 10.87
CA LEU A 84 10.83 3.10 11.63
C LEU A 84 10.59 3.31 13.11
N TYR A 85 10.77 2.24 13.89
CA TYR A 85 10.64 2.27 15.33
C TYR A 85 11.89 1.65 15.95
N ARG A 86 12.43 2.28 16.99
CA ARG A 86 13.49 1.72 17.83
C ARG A 86 13.06 1.67 19.30
N PRO A 87 13.66 0.79 20.12
CA PRO A 87 13.51 0.85 21.57
C PRO A 87 13.99 2.21 22.11
N ALA A 88 13.41 2.66 23.22
CA ALA A 88 13.91 3.84 23.93
C ALA A 88 15.28 3.61 24.58
N LYS A 89 15.64 2.34 24.85
CA LYS A 89 16.96 1.96 25.33
C LYS A 89 17.95 1.93 24.16
N ARG A 90 19.18 2.35 24.43
CA ARG A 90 20.31 2.26 23.49
C ARG A 90 20.47 0.84 22.93
N MET A 91 20.55 0.74 21.62
CA MET A 91 20.81 -0.46 20.82
C MET A 91 22.32 -0.73 20.72
N PRO A 92 22.75 -1.89 20.18
CA PRO A 92 24.15 -2.13 19.84
C PRO A 92 24.70 -1.05 18.89
N PRO A 93 26.01 -0.74 18.93
CA PRO A 93 26.61 0.36 18.17
C PRO A 93 26.21 0.38 16.69
N ASP A 94 26.30 -0.75 15.98
CA ASP A 94 25.98 -0.86 14.55
C ASP A 94 24.52 -0.49 14.23
N ALA A 95 23.59 -0.80 15.14
CA ALA A 95 22.18 -0.47 14.98
C ALA A 95 21.90 1.02 15.25
N GLU A 96 22.68 1.65 16.13
CA GLU A 96 22.62 3.10 16.34
C GLU A 96 23.20 3.86 15.15
N GLU A 97 24.33 3.41 14.60
CA GLU A 97 24.92 3.99 13.39
C GLU A 97 23.94 3.93 12.22
N LEU A 98 23.30 2.77 12.00
CA LEU A 98 22.25 2.64 10.99
C LEU A 98 21.05 3.56 11.27
N TRP A 99 20.67 3.73 12.55
CA TRP A 99 19.57 4.60 12.92
C TRP A 99 19.87 6.06 12.59
N GLU A 100 21.09 6.54 12.83
CA GLU A 100 21.49 7.91 12.50
C GLU A 100 21.44 8.18 10.98
N ILE A 101 21.81 7.20 10.13
CA ILE A 101 21.66 7.32 8.67
C ILE A 101 20.19 7.62 8.29
N PHE A 102 19.23 6.90 8.87
CA PHE A 102 17.82 7.12 8.59
C PHE A 102 17.26 8.43 9.16
N VAL A 103 17.87 8.96 10.24
CA VAL A 103 17.50 10.27 10.79
C VAL A 103 18.03 11.40 9.91
N GLU A 104 19.25 11.27 9.41
CA GLU A 104 19.87 12.27 8.51
C GLU A 104 19.13 12.34 7.16
N GLU A 105 18.68 11.21 6.61
CA GLU A 105 17.90 11.16 5.35
C GLU A 105 16.45 11.69 5.48
N GLN A 106 15.96 11.95 6.71
CA GLN A 106 14.64 12.53 6.94
C GLN A 106 14.60 14.07 6.93
N ILE A 107 15.75 14.73 6.84
CA ILE A 107 15.91 16.20 6.75
C ILE A 107 16.02 16.62 5.28
#